data_AF-A0AAP8PRT0-F1
#
_entry.id   AF-A0AAP8PRT0-F1
#
_cell.length_a   1.000
_cell.length_b   1.000
_cell.length_c   1.000
_cell.angle_alpha   90.00
_cell.angle_beta   90.00
_cell.angle_gamma   90.00
#
_symmetry.space_group_name_H-M   'P 1'
#
loop_
_entity.id
_entity.type
_entity.pdbx_description
1 polymer ?
#
loop_
_entity_poly.entity_id
_entity_poly.type
_entity_poly.pdbx_seq_one_letter_code
_entity_poly.pdbx_strand_id
1 'polypeptide(L)'
;MKKIILILILAISLAFSLITINIFKELSFFNTIIKDHDKINFSYSSEHKKHTDDASKYFRKIANNHHVGLTKVTYTGEYDVLFNTNEKKLLNKRDNKHQLNLFDSKINITVENLANTHHLTEEGTYYLTGSSTDKEKVIALINKNVGETVSTETEDFLSYLTIDTYSFSFLMLLGILVIIAYCHYLQRNKYNYKTLADFGYSVREIVNFIFRDLKQTLISYAIIFVMVGIGIYIIIYNDVNLFKPVIIFIFTIIAGLILLSLITFINISIFMKGFYKNQTQPNITLFIYTYILLAIVMT
;
A
#
# COMPACT_ATOMS: atom_id res chain seq x y z
N MET A 1 29.42 -7.62 11.73
CA MET A 1 28.65 -6.38 11.55
C MET A 1 28.13 -6.20 10.13
N LYS A 2 28.96 -6.13 9.07
CA LYS A 2 28.47 -5.98 7.68
C LYS A 2 27.43 -7.05 7.27
N LYS A 3 27.65 -8.32 7.62
CA LYS A 3 26.68 -9.42 7.41
C LYS A 3 25.36 -9.23 8.17
N ILE A 4 25.40 -8.71 9.40
CA ILE A 4 24.21 -8.44 10.21
C ILE A 4 23.41 -7.29 9.59
N ILE A 5 24.11 -6.22 9.20
CA ILE A 5 23.53 -5.07 8.47
C ILE A 5 22.86 -5.55 7.17
N LEU A 6 23.52 -6.41 6.39
CA LEU A 6 22.96 -7.00 5.18
C LEU A 6 21.63 -7.72 5.46
N ILE A 7 21.60 -8.63 6.45
CA ILE A 7 20.41 -9.40 6.80
C ILE A 7 19.27 -8.48 7.27
N LEU A 8 19.57 -7.52 8.14
CA LEU A 8 18.56 -6.60 8.68
C LEU A 8 17.99 -5.68 7.60
N ILE A 9 18.83 -5.12 6.72
CA ILE A 9 18.37 -4.29 5.60
C ILE A 9 17.53 -5.15 4.64
N LEU A 10 17.92 -6.40 4.36
CA LEU A 10 17.10 -7.31 3.55
C LEU A 10 15.72 -7.55 4.18
N ALA A 11 15.67 -7.85 5.47
CA ALA A 11 14.43 -8.15 6.17
C ALA A 11 13.46 -6.95 6.17
N ILE A 12 13.95 -5.76 6.53
CA ILE A 12 13.08 -4.57 6.56
C ILE A 12 12.61 -4.18 5.16
N SER A 13 13.48 -4.27 4.16
CA SER A 13 13.12 -3.91 2.78
C SER A 13 12.09 -4.87 2.20
N LEU A 14 12.21 -6.18 2.48
CA LEU A 14 11.21 -7.18 2.06
C LEU A 14 9.86 -6.92 2.73
N ALA A 15 9.85 -6.75 4.06
CA ALA A 15 8.62 -6.46 4.80
C ALA A 15 7.95 -5.18 4.28
N PHE A 16 8.71 -4.10 4.16
CA PHE A 16 8.21 -2.81 3.69
C PHE A 16 7.65 -2.88 2.27
N SER A 17 8.36 -3.54 1.35
CA SER A 17 7.88 -3.67 -0.04
C SER A 17 6.64 -4.53 -0.17
N LEU A 18 6.53 -5.65 0.57
CA LEU A 18 5.34 -6.50 0.52
C LEU A 18 4.12 -5.79 1.08
N ILE A 19 4.27 -5.08 2.21
CA ILE A 19 3.20 -4.25 2.79
C ILE A 19 2.79 -3.15 1.80
N THR A 20 3.76 -2.47 1.19
CA THR A 20 3.49 -1.44 0.17
C THR A 20 2.74 -2.02 -1.02
N ILE A 21 3.16 -3.18 -1.53
CA ILE A 21 2.47 -3.89 -2.62
C ILE A 21 1.02 -4.18 -2.25
N ASN A 22 0.77 -4.64 -1.02
CA ASN A 22 -0.58 -4.92 -0.54
C ASN A 22 -1.44 -3.65 -0.49
N ILE A 23 -0.90 -2.56 0.06
CA ILE A 23 -1.56 -1.25 0.09
C ILE A 23 -1.88 -0.76 -1.33
N PHE A 24 -0.97 -0.91 -2.29
CA PHE A 24 -1.22 -0.52 -3.68
C PHE A 24 -2.32 -1.37 -4.34
N LYS A 25 -2.47 -2.65 -3.94
CA LYS A 25 -3.59 -3.50 -4.38
C LYS A 25 -4.91 -2.97 -3.86
N GLU A 26 -5.01 -2.77 -2.54
CA GLU A 26 -6.20 -2.24 -1.88
C GLU A 26 -6.57 -0.87 -2.45
N LEU A 27 -5.59 0.02 -2.64
CA LEU A 27 -5.78 1.32 -3.27
C LEU A 27 -6.29 1.21 -4.72
N SER A 28 -5.78 0.25 -5.49
CA SER A 28 -6.23 0.02 -6.87
C SER A 28 -7.69 -0.44 -6.90
N PHE A 29 -8.09 -1.29 -5.95
CA PHE A 29 -9.47 -1.73 -5.80
C PHE A 29 -10.37 -0.57 -5.37
N PHE A 30 -10.03 0.12 -4.27
CA PHE A 30 -10.77 1.26 -3.75
C PHE A 30 -10.97 2.36 -4.80
N ASN A 31 -9.90 2.81 -5.47
CA ASN A 31 -9.99 3.86 -6.49
C ASN A 31 -10.82 3.47 -7.71
N THR A 32 -10.92 2.17 -7.98
CA THR A 32 -11.64 1.70 -9.16
C THR A 32 -13.11 1.46 -8.86
N ILE A 33 -13.45 1.07 -7.63
CA ILE A 33 -14.75 0.47 -7.31
C ILE A 33 -15.54 1.28 -6.28
N ILE A 34 -14.84 1.89 -5.31
CA ILE A 34 -15.48 2.49 -4.13
C ILE A 34 -15.41 4.01 -4.17
N LYS A 35 -14.29 4.56 -4.66
CA LYS A 35 -14.04 6.00 -4.67
C LYS A 35 -15.10 6.74 -5.49
N ASP A 36 -15.65 7.80 -4.92
CA ASP A 36 -16.70 8.66 -5.50
C ASP A 36 -18.07 7.98 -5.70
N HIS A 37 -18.28 6.77 -5.14
CA HIS A 37 -19.56 6.07 -5.19
C HIS A 37 -20.25 6.09 -3.83
N ASP A 38 -21.55 6.35 -3.80
CA ASP A 38 -22.36 6.11 -2.59
C ASP A 38 -22.82 4.66 -2.57
N LYS A 39 -22.72 4.02 -1.39
CA LYS A 39 -23.14 2.64 -1.21
C LYS A 39 -24.58 2.58 -0.70
N ILE A 40 -25.43 1.86 -1.42
CA ILE A 40 -26.78 1.52 -0.97
C ILE A 40 -26.96 0.00 -0.97
N ASN A 41 -27.71 -0.51 0.00
CA ASN A 41 -28.22 -1.87 -0.03
C ASN A 41 -29.71 -1.82 -0.37
N PHE A 42 -30.11 -2.54 -1.40
CA PHE A 42 -31.50 -2.64 -1.84
C PHE A 42 -32.09 -4.01 -1.47
N SER A 43 -33.31 -3.98 -0.94
CA SER A 43 -34.15 -5.15 -0.69
C SER A 43 -35.59 -4.87 -1.11
N TYR A 44 -36.33 -5.92 -1.47
CA TYR A 44 -37.75 -5.77 -1.73
C TYR A 44 -38.51 -5.46 -0.42
N SER A 45 -39.52 -4.59 -0.52
CA SER A 45 -40.45 -4.37 0.59
C SER A 45 -41.44 -5.52 0.70
N SER A 46 -41.99 -5.72 1.91
CA SER A 46 -43.09 -6.67 2.14
C SER A 46 -44.34 -6.34 1.32
N GLU A 47 -44.56 -5.06 0.99
CA GLU A 47 -45.60 -4.61 0.07
C GLU A 47 -45.13 -4.69 -1.38
N HIS A 48 -45.97 -5.27 -2.25
CA HIS A 48 -45.72 -5.37 -3.68
C HIS A 48 -45.94 -4.01 -4.36
N LYS A 49 -44.88 -3.42 -4.92
CA LYS A 49 -44.88 -2.09 -5.53
C LYS A 49 -44.97 -2.17 -7.05
N LYS A 50 -45.31 -1.04 -7.69
CA LYS A 50 -45.62 -0.95 -9.13
C LYS A 50 -44.54 -1.53 -10.05
N HIS A 51 -43.28 -1.40 -9.66
CA HIS A 51 -42.13 -1.81 -10.47
C HIS A 51 -41.33 -2.95 -9.81
N THR A 52 -41.97 -3.75 -8.95
CA THR A 52 -41.33 -4.91 -8.31
C THR A 52 -40.94 -5.97 -9.34
N ASP A 53 -41.80 -6.28 -10.32
CA ASP A 53 -41.56 -7.31 -11.34
C ASP A 53 -40.60 -6.87 -12.46
N ASP A 54 -40.44 -5.56 -12.69
CA ASP A 54 -39.55 -4.99 -13.71
C ASP A 54 -38.42 -4.12 -13.12
N ALA A 55 -38.03 -4.42 -11.88
CA ALA A 55 -37.05 -3.66 -11.08
C ALA A 55 -35.76 -3.33 -11.84
N SER A 56 -35.10 -4.32 -12.45
CA SER A 56 -33.86 -4.13 -13.23
C SER A 56 -34.04 -3.12 -14.38
N LYS A 57 -35.16 -3.22 -15.12
CA LYS A 57 -35.48 -2.30 -16.21
C LYS A 57 -35.80 -0.89 -15.69
N TYR A 58 -36.47 -0.82 -14.55
CA TYR A 58 -36.81 0.44 -13.88
C TYR A 58 -35.56 1.16 -13.36
N PHE A 59 -34.66 0.46 -12.67
CA PHE A 59 -33.38 0.99 -12.17
C PHE A 59 -32.54 1.58 -13.29
N ARG A 60 -32.41 0.87 -14.41
CA ARG A 60 -31.72 1.37 -15.60
C ARG A 60 -32.35 2.65 -16.14
N LYS A 61 -33.68 2.71 -16.19
CA LYS A 61 -34.42 3.87 -16.71
C LYS A 61 -34.18 5.10 -15.84
N ILE A 62 -34.34 4.99 -14.52
CA ILE A 62 -34.17 6.12 -13.61
C ILE A 62 -32.70 6.58 -13.55
N ALA A 63 -31.75 5.64 -13.51
CA ALA A 63 -30.32 5.97 -13.49
C ALA A 63 -29.90 6.75 -14.75
N ASN A 64 -30.35 6.30 -15.93
CA ASN A 64 -30.05 7.00 -17.18
C ASN A 64 -30.74 8.37 -17.28
N ASN A 65 -32.01 8.49 -16.85
CA ASN A 65 -32.75 9.75 -16.90
C ASN A 65 -32.13 10.83 -15.98
N HIS A 66 -31.53 10.42 -14.86
CA HIS A 66 -30.91 11.30 -13.89
C HIS A 66 -29.39 11.36 -14.01
N HIS A 67 -28.80 10.78 -15.07
CA HIS A 67 -27.35 10.73 -15.30
C HIS A 67 -26.54 10.17 -14.12
N VAL A 68 -27.12 9.21 -13.39
CA VAL A 68 -26.50 8.52 -12.28
C VAL A 68 -25.86 7.23 -12.78
N GLY A 69 -24.58 7.05 -12.48
CA GLY A 69 -23.90 5.77 -12.63
C GLY A 69 -24.39 4.81 -11.57
N LEU A 70 -24.81 3.62 -11.97
CA LEU A 70 -25.32 2.57 -11.11
C LEU A 70 -24.53 1.30 -11.40
N THR A 71 -23.81 0.82 -10.40
CA THR A 71 -23.00 -0.38 -10.45
C THR A 71 -23.49 -1.36 -9.39
N LYS A 72 -24.01 -2.51 -9.82
CA LYS A 72 -24.36 -3.62 -8.94
C LYS A 72 -23.16 -4.53 -8.78
N VAL A 73 -22.86 -4.93 -7.55
CA VAL A 73 -21.81 -5.90 -7.24
C VAL A 73 -22.41 -7.24 -6.88
N THR A 74 -21.96 -8.31 -7.53
CA THR A 74 -22.36 -9.68 -7.23
C THR A 74 -21.12 -10.54 -7.05
N TYR A 75 -20.99 -11.16 -5.88
CA TYR A 75 -19.93 -12.12 -5.60
C TYR A 75 -20.39 -13.49 -6.08
N THR A 76 -19.77 -14.00 -7.15
CA THR A 76 -20.07 -15.32 -7.72
C THR A 76 -19.17 -16.40 -7.14
N GLY A 77 -18.09 -16.01 -6.45
CA GLY A 77 -17.17 -16.87 -5.73
C GLY A 77 -16.28 -16.06 -4.79
N GLU A 78 -15.36 -16.73 -4.09
CA GLU A 78 -14.42 -16.09 -3.15
C GLU A 78 -13.50 -15.08 -3.84
N TYR A 79 -13.18 -15.30 -5.12
CA TYR A 79 -12.31 -14.45 -5.93
C TYR A 79 -12.92 -14.01 -7.26
N ASP A 80 -14.21 -14.29 -7.48
CA ASP A 80 -14.92 -13.91 -8.70
C ASP A 80 -16.00 -12.90 -8.37
N VAL A 81 -15.88 -11.71 -8.97
CA VAL A 81 -16.79 -10.59 -8.75
C VAL A 81 -17.35 -10.13 -10.09
N LEU A 82 -18.66 -10.03 -10.18
CA LEU A 82 -19.36 -9.51 -11.34
C LEU A 82 -19.89 -8.10 -11.04
N PHE A 83 -19.51 -7.15 -11.89
CA PHE A 83 -20.02 -5.79 -11.88
C PHE A 83 -20.97 -5.58 -13.06
N ASN A 84 -22.24 -5.31 -12.76
CA ASN A 84 -23.21 -4.88 -13.75
C ASN A 84 -23.38 -3.37 -13.64
N THR A 85 -22.90 -2.63 -14.64
CA THR A 85 -22.81 -1.16 -14.56
C THR A 85 -23.29 -0.47 -15.83
N ASN A 86 -23.88 0.73 -15.69
CA ASN A 86 -24.12 1.65 -16.80
C ASN A 86 -23.01 2.73 -16.92
N GLU A 87 -21.97 2.66 -16.09
CA GLU A 87 -20.90 3.65 -16.08
C GLU A 87 -19.92 3.48 -17.22
N LYS A 88 -19.82 4.51 -18.07
CA LYS A 88 -18.87 4.52 -19.20
C LYS A 88 -17.42 4.36 -18.77
N LYS A 89 -17.02 4.93 -17.62
CA LYS A 89 -15.63 4.84 -17.12
C LYS A 89 -15.25 3.39 -16.80
N LEU A 90 -16.10 2.66 -16.09
CA LEU A 90 -15.88 1.25 -15.76
C LEU A 90 -15.95 0.37 -17.01
N LEU A 91 -16.93 0.61 -17.88
CA LEU A 91 -17.08 -0.13 -19.14
C LEU A 91 -15.89 0.07 -20.10
N ASN A 92 -15.22 1.22 -20.06
CA ASN A 92 -14.04 1.49 -20.89
C ASN A 92 -12.73 0.95 -20.28
N LYS A 93 -12.71 0.62 -18.98
CA LYS A 93 -11.54 0.05 -18.30
C LYS A 93 -11.39 -1.47 -18.50
N ARG A 94 -12.43 -2.13 -19.00
CA ARG A 94 -12.43 -3.59 -19.24
C ARG A 94 -11.63 -3.94 -20.49
N ASP A 95 -11.03 -5.11 -20.49
CA ASP A 95 -10.37 -5.68 -21.66
C ASP A 95 -11.36 -6.33 -22.64
N ASN A 96 -10.83 -6.95 -23.70
CA ASN A 96 -11.64 -7.61 -24.73
C ASN A 96 -12.45 -8.81 -24.20
N LYS A 97 -12.13 -9.34 -23.01
CA LYS A 97 -12.85 -10.41 -22.34
C LYS A 97 -13.84 -9.88 -21.29
N HIS A 98 -14.05 -8.57 -21.25
CA HIS A 98 -14.86 -7.89 -20.24
C HIS A 98 -14.26 -7.94 -18.83
N GLN A 99 -12.96 -8.21 -18.69
CA GLN A 99 -12.30 -8.29 -17.40
C GLN A 99 -11.64 -6.95 -17.04
N LEU A 100 -11.73 -6.58 -15.76
CA LEU A 100 -11.08 -5.39 -15.24
C LEU A 100 -9.75 -5.79 -14.61
N ASN A 101 -8.66 -5.39 -15.26
CA ASN A 101 -7.31 -5.70 -14.81
C ASN A 101 -6.94 -4.82 -13.60
N LEU A 102 -7.16 -5.32 -12.40
CA LEU A 102 -6.66 -4.73 -11.16
C LEU A 102 -5.22 -5.15 -10.89
N PHE A 103 -4.58 -4.49 -9.91
CA PHE A 103 -3.28 -4.94 -9.41
C PHE A 103 -3.38 -6.33 -8.79
N ASP A 104 -4.51 -6.68 -8.16
CA ASP A 104 -4.70 -8.03 -7.66
C ASP A 104 -5.23 -8.98 -8.73
N SER A 105 -4.36 -9.84 -9.25
CA SER A 105 -4.69 -10.85 -10.26
C SER A 105 -5.54 -12.00 -9.72
N LYS A 106 -5.62 -12.16 -8.39
CA LYS A 106 -6.46 -13.20 -7.78
C LYS A 106 -7.93 -12.89 -7.97
N ILE A 107 -8.31 -11.62 -7.88
CA ILE A 107 -9.71 -11.20 -8.01
C ILE A 107 -10.03 -11.01 -9.49
N ASN A 108 -10.81 -11.93 -10.02
CA ASN A 108 -11.34 -11.84 -11.37
C ASN A 108 -12.61 -10.99 -11.35
N ILE A 109 -12.51 -9.78 -11.90
CA ILE A 109 -13.62 -8.85 -11.99
C ILE A 109 -14.15 -8.81 -13.41
N THR A 110 -15.34 -9.34 -13.62
CA THR A 110 -16.05 -9.25 -14.90
C THR A 110 -16.97 -8.02 -14.88
N VAL A 111 -16.90 -7.18 -15.92
CA VAL A 111 -17.67 -5.93 -16.01
C VAL A 111 -18.60 -5.96 -17.21
N GLU A 112 -19.87 -6.13 -16.91
CA GLU A 112 -20.94 -6.19 -17.89
C GLU A 112 -21.80 -4.92 -17.86
N ASN A 113 -22.50 -4.70 -18.96
CA ASN A 113 -23.49 -3.64 -19.00
C ASN A 113 -24.66 -4.01 -18.08
N LEU A 114 -25.18 -3.04 -17.33
CA LEU A 114 -26.39 -3.21 -16.51
C LEU A 114 -27.58 -3.75 -17.33
N ALA A 115 -27.61 -3.51 -18.64
CA ALA A 115 -28.61 -4.05 -19.54
C ALA A 115 -28.59 -5.59 -19.67
N ASN A 116 -27.47 -6.24 -19.38
CA ASN A 116 -27.31 -7.69 -19.54
C ASN A 116 -27.63 -8.48 -18.25
N THR A 117 -28.11 -7.79 -17.21
CA THR A 117 -28.38 -8.34 -15.87
C THR A 117 -29.68 -9.14 -15.80
N HIS A 118 -29.93 -10.05 -16.75
CA HIS A 118 -31.23 -10.75 -16.86
C HIS A 118 -31.40 -11.94 -15.90
N HIS A 119 -30.32 -12.43 -15.30
CA HIS A 119 -30.32 -13.67 -14.52
C HIS A 119 -29.89 -13.49 -13.06
N LEU A 120 -29.80 -12.26 -12.56
CA LEU A 120 -29.26 -11.96 -11.23
C LEU A 120 -30.26 -11.19 -10.39
N THR A 121 -30.47 -11.63 -9.15
CA THR A 121 -31.40 -11.06 -8.18
C THR A 121 -31.19 -9.57 -7.99
N GLU A 122 -32.20 -8.73 -8.12
CA GLU A 122 -32.05 -7.28 -8.00
C GLU A 122 -31.72 -6.84 -6.57
N GLU A 123 -31.93 -7.69 -5.57
CA GLU A 123 -31.46 -7.45 -4.20
C GLU A 123 -29.94 -7.46 -4.11
N GLY A 124 -29.40 -6.59 -3.26
CA GLY A 124 -27.96 -6.54 -2.96
C GLY A 124 -27.39 -5.13 -2.92
N THR A 125 -26.06 -5.06 -3.02
CA THR A 125 -25.30 -3.82 -2.88
C THR A 125 -25.13 -3.13 -4.24
N TYR A 126 -25.48 -1.84 -4.26
CA TYR A 126 -25.29 -0.96 -5.40
C TYR A 126 -24.41 0.23 -5.03
N TYR A 127 -23.61 0.64 -6.00
CA TYR A 127 -22.73 1.79 -5.94
C TYR A 127 -23.24 2.84 -6.92
N LEU A 128 -23.44 4.07 -6.43
CA LEU A 128 -24.04 5.18 -7.17
C LEU A 128 -23.02 6.31 -7.39
N THR A 129 -22.83 6.74 -8.63
CA THR A 129 -22.02 7.93 -8.97
C THR A 129 -22.87 9.03 -9.59
N GLY A 130 -22.51 10.28 -9.34
CA GLY A 130 -23.22 11.44 -9.89
C GLY A 130 -23.35 12.57 -8.87
N SER A 131 -24.17 13.57 -9.20
CA SER A 131 -24.47 14.67 -8.29
C SER A 131 -25.28 14.17 -7.08
N SER A 132 -25.06 14.73 -5.89
CA SER A 132 -25.79 14.29 -4.68
C SER A 132 -27.31 14.43 -4.84
N THR A 133 -27.76 15.49 -5.50
CA THR A 133 -29.19 15.75 -5.74
C THR A 133 -29.83 14.73 -6.69
N ASP A 134 -29.09 14.26 -7.71
CA ASP A 134 -29.60 13.25 -8.63
C ASP A 134 -29.55 11.84 -8.00
N LYS A 135 -28.52 11.54 -7.19
CA LYS A 135 -28.45 10.30 -6.41
C LYS A 135 -29.62 10.18 -5.43
N GLU A 136 -29.91 11.22 -4.66
CA GLU A 136 -31.06 11.26 -3.74
C GLU A 136 -32.39 11.06 -4.45
N LYS A 137 -32.58 11.66 -5.64
CA LYS A 137 -33.79 11.48 -6.45
C LYS A 137 -33.93 10.03 -6.93
N VAL A 138 -32.84 9.41 -7.39
CA VAL A 138 -32.85 8.00 -7.81
C VAL A 138 -33.22 7.10 -6.62
N ILE A 139 -32.59 7.31 -5.46
CA ILE A 139 -32.90 6.57 -4.23
C ILE A 139 -34.37 6.73 -3.83
N ALA A 140 -34.89 7.95 -3.85
CA ALA A 140 -36.30 8.21 -3.53
C ALA A 140 -37.27 7.53 -4.51
N LEU A 141 -36.93 7.47 -5.80
CA LEU A 141 -37.73 6.79 -6.82
C LEU A 141 -37.70 5.26 -6.66
N ILE A 142 -36.57 4.68 -6.24
CA ILE A 142 -36.46 3.26 -5.90
C ILE A 142 -37.34 2.94 -4.70
N ASN A 143 -37.22 3.74 -3.63
CA ASN A 143 -37.99 3.56 -2.40
C ASN A 143 -39.49 3.68 -2.62
N LYS A 144 -39.90 4.61 -3.50
CA LYS A 144 -41.31 4.82 -3.80
C LYS A 144 -41.92 3.71 -4.65
N ASN A 145 -41.17 3.15 -5.60
CA ASN A 145 -41.77 2.36 -6.68
C ASN A 145 -41.35 0.89 -6.74
N VAL A 146 -40.30 0.47 -6.02
CA VAL A 146 -39.75 -0.89 -6.12
C VAL A 146 -39.59 -1.57 -4.77
N GLY A 147 -38.90 -0.94 -3.81
CA GLY A 147 -38.55 -1.59 -2.55
C GLY A 147 -38.02 -0.61 -1.51
N GLU A 148 -37.02 -0.99 -0.74
CA GLU A 148 -36.36 -0.15 0.26
C GLU A 148 -34.84 -0.16 0.07
N THR A 149 -34.23 0.99 0.32
CA THR A 149 -32.78 1.17 0.25
C THR A 149 -32.26 1.67 1.58
N VAL A 150 -31.20 1.04 2.09
CA VAL A 150 -30.44 1.54 3.24
C VAL A 150 -29.14 2.10 2.73
N SER A 151 -28.94 3.41 2.91
CA SER A 151 -27.64 4.05 2.68
C SER A 151 -26.67 3.54 3.73
N THR A 152 -25.54 3.00 3.28
CA THR A 152 -24.43 2.66 4.18
C THR A 152 -23.41 3.79 4.05
N GLU A 153 -22.82 4.25 5.16
CA GLU A 153 -21.71 5.19 5.06
C GLU A 153 -20.62 4.60 4.16
N THR A 154 -20.19 5.39 3.20
CA THR A 154 -19.07 5.03 2.34
C THR A 154 -17.85 4.93 3.23
N GLU A 155 -17.23 3.75 3.30
CA GLU A 155 -16.03 3.56 4.08
C GLU A 155 -14.97 4.57 3.66
N ASP A 156 -14.45 5.28 4.66
CA ASP A 156 -13.42 6.27 4.45
C ASP A 156 -12.15 5.58 3.92
N PHE A 157 -11.36 6.27 3.09
CA PHE A 157 -10.16 5.66 2.51
C PHE A 157 -9.21 5.10 3.58
N LEU A 158 -9.11 5.79 4.72
CA LEU A 158 -8.31 5.37 5.87
C LEU A 158 -8.85 4.13 6.58
N SER A 159 -10.17 3.88 6.53
CA SER A 159 -10.72 2.62 7.06
C SER A 159 -10.48 1.44 6.13
N TYR A 160 -10.25 1.69 4.83
CA TYR A 160 -9.88 0.66 3.86
C TYR A 160 -8.39 0.32 3.89
N LEU A 161 -7.52 1.30 4.18
CA LEU A 161 -6.09 1.08 4.42
C LEU A 161 -5.83 0.56 5.83
N THR A 162 -5.96 -0.74 6.04
CA THR A 162 -5.59 -1.35 7.33
C THR A 162 -4.21 -1.98 7.23
N ILE A 163 -3.16 -1.20 7.52
CA ILE A 163 -1.94 -1.80 8.04
C ILE A 163 -2.30 -2.26 9.45
N ASP A 164 -2.36 -3.57 9.67
CA ASP A 164 -2.60 -4.09 11.00
C ASP A 164 -1.51 -3.62 11.98
N THR A 165 -1.90 -3.37 13.22
CA THR A 165 -0.99 -2.87 14.27
C THR A 165 0.25 -3.74 14.39
N TYR A 166 0.12 -5.05 14.14
CA TYR A 166 1.23 -5.99 14.14
C TYR A 166 2.27 -5.69 13.05
N SER A 167 1.86 -5.52 11.77
CA SER A 167 2.81 -5.21 10.69
C SER A 167 3.51 -3.87 10.90
N PHE A 168 2.79 -2.88 11.41
CA PHE A 168 3.38 -1.57 11.74
C PHE A 168 4.44 -1.69 12.85
N SER A 169 4.09 -2.35 13.97
CA SER A 169 5.01 -2.58 15.09
C SER A 169 6.23 -3.39 14.67
N PHE A 170 6.04 -4.41 13.80
CA PHE A 170 7.13 -5.20 13.25
C PHE A 170 8.08 -4.37 12.37
N LEU A 171 7.55 -3.52 11.49
CA LEU A 171 8.36 -2.60 10.68
C LEU A 171 9.15 -1.62 11.57
N MET A 172 8.52 -1.08 12.61
CA MET A 172 9.19 -0.18 13.56
C MET A 172 10.33 -0.89 14.28
N LEU A 173 10.10 -2.11 14.78
CA LEU A 173 11.13 -2.92 15.43
C LEU A 173 12.32 -3.19 14.49
N LEU A 174 12.06 -3.65 13.27
CA LEU A 174 13.11 -3.87 12.26
C LEU A 174 13.87 -2.58 11.94
N GLY A 175 13.17 -1.45 11.81
CA GLY A 175 13.75 -0.13 11.60
C GLY A 175 14.74 0.26 12.68
N ILE A 176 14.35 0.11 13.94
CA ILE A 176 15.22 0.41 15.08
C ILE A 176 16.42 -0.52 15.11
N LEU A 177 16.23 -1.82 14.86
CA LEU A 177 17.34 -2.77 14.82
C LEU A 177 18.36 -2.45 13.72
N VAL A 178 17.91 -2.04 12.54
CA VAL A 178 18.79 -1.58 11.45
C VAL A 178 19.58 -0.35 11.90
N ILE A 179 18.92 0.65 12.49
CA ILE A 179 19.57 1.88 12.97
C ILE A 179 20.62 1.54 14.03
N ILE A 180 20.29 0.71 15.02
CA ILE A 180 21.21 0.30 16.09
C ILE A 180 22.42 -0.43 15.51
N ALA A 181 22.19 -1.44 14.68
CA ALA A 181 23.26 -2.23 14.09
C ALA A 181 24.20 -1.36 13.24
N TYR A 182 23.63 -0.41 12.49
CA TYR A 182 24.39 0.51 11.64
C TYR A 182 25.17 1.55 12.45
N CYS A 183 24.55 2.18 13.45
CA CYS A 183 25.24 3.09 14.37
C CYS A 183 26.36 2.38 15.12
N HIS A 184 26.14 1.15 15.57
CA HIS A 184 27.17 0.37 16.24
C HIS A 184 28.35 0.05 15.29
N TYR A 185 28.07 -0.24 14.02
CA TYR A 185 29.10 -0.40 13.00
C TYR A 185 29.94 0.87 12.80
N LEU A 186 29.30 2.04 12.73
CA LEU A 186 30.01 3.32 12.63
C LEU A 186 30.87 3.57 13.87
N GLN A 187 30.32 3.34 15.07
CA GLN A 187 31.04 3.54 16.32
C GLN A 187 32.27 2.61 16.44
N ARG A 188 32.13 1.34 16.04
CA ARG A 188 33.24 0.38 16.09
C ARG A 188 34.42 0.83 15.23
N ASN A 189 34.16 1.53 14.14
CA ASN A 189 35.17 2.06 13.23
C ASN A 189 35.57 3.52 13.53
N LYS A 190 35.07 4.11 14.64
CA LYS A 190 35.30 5.52 15.00
C LYS A 190 36.78 5.89 15.06
N TYR A 191 37.65 4.98 15.52
CA TYR A 191 39.09 5.22 15.57
C TYR A 191 39.67 5.45 14.16
N ASN A 192 39.30 4.62 13.18
CA ASN A 192 39.74 4.79 11.79
C ASN A 192 39.26 6.12 11.21
N TYR A 193 38.04 6.55 11.55
CA TYR A 193 37.50 7.83 11.12
C TYR A 193 38.23 9.01 11.78
N LYS A 194 38.66 8.86 13.04
CA LYS A 194 39.50 9.85 13.71
C LYS A 194 40.85 9.97 13.00
N THR A 195 41.50 8.85 12.70
CA THR A 195 42.78 8.86 11.98
C THR A 195 42.66 9.58 10.63
N LEU A 196 41.58 9.35 9.88
CA LEU A 196 41.30 10.11 8.65
C LEU A 196 41.09 11.60 8.93
N ALA A 197 40.33 11.95 9.97
CA ALA A 197 40.14 13.36 10.34
C ALA A 197 41.47 14.04 10.74
N ASP A 198 42.35 13.34 11.47
CA ASP A 198 43.67 13.83 11.89
C ASP A 198 44.59 14.04 10.67
N PHE A 199 44.41 13.27 9.59
CA PHE A 199 45.06 13.49 8.29
C PHE A 199 44.43 14.61 7.45
N GLY A 200 43.44 15.34 7.98
CA GLY A 200 42.83 16.49 7.31
C GLY A 200 41.66 16.17 6.38
N TYR A 201 41.14 14.93 6.37
CA TYR A 201 39.99 14.57 5.55
C TYR A 201 38.71 15.26 6.05
N SER A 202 37.93 15.78 5.11
CA SER A 202 36.62 16.38 5.36
C SER A 202 35.53 15.33 5.68
N VAL A 203 34.42 15.78 6.27
CA VAL A 203 33.23 14.94 6.56
C VAL A 203 32.78 14.18 5.31
N ARG A 204 32.73 14.84 4.16
CA ARG A 204 32.27 14.25 2.89
C ARG A 204 33.20 13.13 2.43
N GLU A 205 34.50 13.30 2.60
CA GLU A 205 35.49 12.28 2.20
C GLU A 205 35.45 11.07 3.12
N ILE A 206 35.25 11.28 4.43
CA ILE A 206 35.06 10.18 5.39
C ILE A 206 33.76 9.41 5.08
N VAL A 207 32.67 10.11 4.74
CA VAL A 207 31.42 9.46 4.31
C VAL A 207 31.65 8.63 3.03
N ASN A 208 32.34 9.19 2.04
CA ASN A 208 32.68 8.45 0.82
C ASN A 208 33.55 7.21 1.11
N PHE A 209 34.49 7.31 2.05
CA PHE A 209 35.31 6.19 2.50
C PHE A 209 34.46 5.06 3.08
N ILE A 210 33.46 5.40 3.91
CA ILE A 210 32.54 4.44 4.51
C ILE A 210 31.69 3.73 3.44
N PHE A 211 31.15 4.48 2.49
CA PHE A 211 30.37 3.88 1.39
C PHE A 211 31.23 3.02 0.47
N ARG A 212 32.50 3.38 0.26
CA ARG A 212 33.45 2.54 -0.48
C ARG A 212 33.70 1.22 0.24
N ASP A 213 33.84 1.25 1.56
CA ASP A 213 34.03 0.06 2.39
C ASP A 213 32.77 -0.83 2.49
N LEU A 214 31.58 -0.23 2.40
CA LEU A 214 30.29 -0.93 2.38
C LEU A 214 29.83 -1.35 0.98
N LYS A 215 30.50 -0.89 -0.09
CA LYS A 215 30.08 -1.05 -1.48
C LYS A 215 29.61 -2.47 -1.82
N GLN A 216 30.43 -3.47 -1.50
CA GLN A 216 30.11 -4.87 -1.81
C GLN A 216 28.89 -5.35 -1.02
N THR A 217 28.74 -4.93 0.24
CA THR A 217 27.57 -5.29 1.07
C THR A 217 26.28 -4.69 0.50
N LEU A 218 26.32 -3.43 0.06
CA LEU A 218 25.16 -2.73 -0.53
C LEU A 218 24.77 -3.31 -1.91
N ILE A 219 25.76 -3.69 -2.72
CA ILE A 219 25.49 -4.36 -4.01
C ILE A 219 24.88 -5.74 -3.78
N SER A 220 25.44 -6.54 -2.86
CA SER A 220 24.86 -7.84 -2.50
C SER A 220 23.44 -7.70 -1.95
N TYR A 221 23.18 -6.69 -1.13
CA TYR A 221 21.83 -6.35 -0.68
C TYR A 221 20.88 -6.14 -1.86
N ALA A 222 21.20 -5.22 -2.78
CA ALA A 222 20.31 -4.89 -3.88
C ALA A 222 20.00 -6.10 -4.78
N ILE A 223 21.01 -6.92 -5.09
CA ILE A 223 20.85 -8.11 -5.93
C ILE A 223 19.99 -9.18 -5.23
N ILE A 224 20.32 -9.52 -3.98
CA ILE A 224 19.59 -10.55 -3.21
C ILE A 224 18.15 -10.09 -2.96
N PHE A 225 17.97 -8.80 -2.63
CA PHE A 225 16.66 -8.23 -2.37
C PHE A 225 15.72 -8.36 -3.57
N VAL A 226 16.18 -8.00 -4.77
CA VAL A 226 15.37 -8.11 -5.99
C VAL A 226 15.06 -9.58 -6.31
N MET A 227 16.07 -10.47 -6.26
CA MET A 227 15.86 -11.89 -6.58
C MET A 227 14.88 -12.56 -5.61
N VAL A 228 15.09 -12.39 -4.30
CA VAL A 228 14.23 -12.98 -3.27
C VAL A 228 12.86 -12.31 -3.27
N GLY A 229 12.79 -10.99 -3.44
CA GLY A 229 11.55 -10.23 -3.50
C GLY A 229 10.65 -10.69 -4.65
N ILE A 230 11.21 -10.89 -5.86
CA ILE A 230 10.47 -11.42 -7.01
C ILE A 230 9.98 -12.85 -6.71
N GLY A 231 10.85 -13.71 -6.17
CA GLY A 231 10.48 -15.09 -5.84
C GLY A 231 9.31 -15.16 -4.86
N ILE A 232 9.39 -14.40 -3.76
CA ILE A 232 8.33 -14.32 -2.75
C ILE A 232 7.05 -13.73 -3.37
N TYR A 233 7.16 -12.67 -4.17
CA TYR A 233 6.01 -12.05 -4.82
C TYR A 233 5.25 -13.04 -5.70
N ILE A 234 5.95 -13.79 -6.56
CA ILE A 234 5.32 -14.79 -7.43
C ILE A 234 4.62 -15.86 -6.60
N ILE A 235 5.26 -16.35 -5.52
CA ILE A 235 4.68 -17.39 -4.65
C ILE A 235 3.42 -16.90 -3.94
N ILE A 236 3.45 -15.70 -3.35
CA ILE A 236 2.34 -15.18 -2.55
C ILE A 236 1.16 -14.77 -3.45
N TYR A 237 1.45 -14.09 -4.56
CA TYR A 237 0.44 -13.43 -5.36
C TYR A 237 0.04 -14.20 -6.62
N ASN A 238 0.78 -15.23 -7.01
CA ASN A 238 0.56 -16.00 -8.24
C ASN A 238 0.42 -15.09 -9.48
N ASP A 239 1.14 -13.96 -9.49
CA ASP A 239 1.12 -12.96 -10.55
C ASP A 239 2.45 -12.95 -11.29
N VAL A 240 2.39 -12.97 -12.62
CA VAL A 240 3.54 -12.96 -13.52
C VAL A 240 3.81 -11.55 -14.05
N ASN A 241 2.91 -10.58 -13.82
CA ASN A 241 3.13 -9.19 -14.21
C ASN A 241 4.04 -8.45 -13.21
N LEU A 242 5.35 -8.63 -13.39
CA LEU A 242 6.36 -8.12 -12.46
C LEU A 242 6.67 -6.63 -12.58
N PHE A 243 6.05 -5.88 -13.51
CA PHE A 243 6.46 -4.49 -13.77
C PHE A 243 6.26 -3.57 -12.55
N LYS A 244 5.06 -3.59 -11.96
CA LYS A 244 4.73 -2.77 -10.79
C LYS A 244 5.52 -3.14 -9.52
N PRO A 245 5.64 -4.42 -9.12
CA PRO A 245 6.43 -4.79 -7.94
C PRO A 245 7.92 -4.48 -8.10
N VAL A 246 8.49 -4.63 -9.31
CA VAL A 246 9.90 -4.26 -9.57
C VAL A 246 10.14 -2.77 -9.35
N ILE A 247 9.21 -1.90 -9.74
CA ILE A 247 9.31 -0.46 -9.45
C ILE A 247 9.32 -0.21 -7.94
N ILE A 248 8.46 -0.89 -7.18
CA ILE A 248 8.40 -0.78 -5.71
C ILE A 248 9.72 -1.24 -5.08
N PHE A 249 10.32 -2.34 -5.56
CA PHE A 249 11.62 -2.81 -5.08
C PHE A 249 12.73 -1.80 -5.37
N ILE A 250 12.80 -1.26 -6.59
CA ILE A 250 13.80 -0.23 -6.94
C ILE A 250 13.64 1.00 -6.04
N PHE A 251 12.41 1.48 -5.85
CA PHE A 251 12.12 2.61 -4.97
C PHE A 251 12.56 2.33 -3.52
N THR A 252 12.30 1.12 -3.02
CA THR A 252 12.69 0.69 -1.67
C THR A 252 14.21 0.66 -1.50
N ILE A 253 14.96 0.20 -2.51
CA ILE A 253 16.43 0.26 -2.52
C ILE A 253 16.90 1.71 -2.40
N ILE A 254 16.38 2.61 -3.24
CA ILE A 254 16.77 4.02 -3.27
C ILE A 254 16.47 4.69 -1.92
N ALA A 255 15.27 4.49 -1.38
CA ALA A 255 14.87 5.04 -0.09
C ALA A 255 15.78 4.54 1.05
N GLY A 256 16.11 3.24 1.06
CA GLY A 256 17.02 2.66 2.04
C GLY A 256 18.44 3.25 1.95
N LEU A 257 18.97 3.46 0.74
CA LEU A 257 20.28 4.07 0.54
C LEU A 257 20.31 5.53 0.99
N ILE A 258 19.25 6.30 0.73
CA ILE A 258 19.11 7.67 1.22
C ILE A 258 19.12 7.70 2.74
N LEU A 259 18.33 6.83 3.39
CA LEU A 259 18.27 6.73 4.84
C LEU A 259 19.64 6.40 5.46
N LEU A 260 20.35 5.40 4.91
CA LEU A 260 21.70 5.06 5.38
C LEU A 260 22.69 6.22 5.19
N SER A 261 22.57 6.97 4.08
CA SER A 261 23.40 8.16 3.83
C SER A 261 23.16 9.24 4.87
N LEU A 262 21.90 9.54 5.19
CA LEU A 262 21.51 10.49 6.22
C LEU A 262 22.06 10.08 7.60
N ILE A 263 21.87 8.82 8.00
CA ILE A 263 22.37 8.32 9.29
C ILE A 263 23.90 8.42 9.35
N THR A 264 24.59 8.06 8.27
CA THR A 264 26.06 8.15 8.18
C THR A 264 26.52 9.59 8.34
N PHE A 265 25.92 10.51 7.57
CA PHE A 265 26.28 11.93 7.60
C PHE A 265 26.09 12.55 8.98
N ILE A 266 24.95 12.27 9.65
CA ILE A 266 24.66 12.74 11.00
C ILE A 266 25.70 12.22 11.99
N ASN A 267 25.97 10.91 12.00
CA ASN A 267 26.92 10.31 12.93
C ASN A 267 28.35 10.85 12.73
N ILE A 268 28.83 10.94 11.50
CA ILE A 268 30.17 11.48 11.23
C ILE A 268 30.27 12.95 11.61
N SER A 269 29.22 13.75 11.36
CA SER A 269 29.19 15.16 11.80
C SER A 269 29.30 15.29 13.33
N ILE A 270 28.64 14.39 14.08
CA ILE A 270 28.76 14.32 15.55
C ILE A 270 30.17 13.90 15.96
N PHE A 271 30.75 12.88 15.30
CA PHE A 271 32.11 12.42 15.61
C PHE A 271 33.15 13.50 15.38
N MET A 272 33.07 14.23 14.27
CA MET A 272 33.98 15.33 13.96
C MET A 272 33.99 16.39 15.06
N LYS A 273 32.81 16.80 15.56
CA LYS A 273 32.71 17.73 16.71
C LYS A 273 33.42 17.19 17.96
N GLY A 274 33.37 15.88 18.20
CA GLY A 274 34.06 15.22 19.30
C GLY A 274 35.58 15.09 19.08
N PHE A 275 36.02 14.86 17.84
CA PHE A 275 37.44 14.75 17.49
C PHE A 275 38.19 16.06 17.72
N TYR A 276 37.60 17.21 17.40
CA TYR A 276 38.18 18.54 17.72
C TYR A 276 38.39 18.78 19.21
N LYS A 277 37.62 18.09 20.07
CA LYS A 277 37.75 18.15 21.54
C LYS A 277 38.63 17.02 22.11
N ASN A 278 39.30 16.27 21.23
CA ASN A 278 40.09 15.08 21.54
C ASN A 278 39.33 13.96 22.29
N GLN A 279 37.99 13.94 22.19
CA GLN A 279 37.14 12.95 22.83
C GLN A 279 37.02 11.69 21.95
N THR A 280 37.85 10.68 22.26
CA THR A 280 37.85 9.39 21.56
C THR A 280 36.76 8.45 22.05
N GLN A 281 36.29 8.62 23.30
CA GLN A 281 35.33 7.70 23.92
C GLN A 281 33.97 7.66 23.19
N PRO A 282 33.29 6.50 23.18
CA PRO A 282 31.98 6.36 22.55
C PRO A 282 30.97 7.32 23.16
N ASN A 283 30.08 7.87 22.33
CA ASN A 283 28.95 8.68 22.80
C ASN A 283 27.91 7.75 23.46
N ILE A 284 28.06 7.52 24.76
CA ILE A 284 27.21 6.64 25.58
C ILE A 284 25.74 7.09 25.52
N THR A 285 25.50 8.40 25.42
CA THR A 285 24.15 8.99 25.40
C THR A 285 23.34 8.55 24.19
N LEU A 286 23.96 8.45 22.99
CA LEU A 286 23.29 7.96 21.79
C LEU A 286 22.84 6.50 21.97
N PHE A 287 23.68 5.65 22.57
CA PHE A 287 23.36 4.25 22.84
C PHE A 287 22.21 4.13 23.84
N ILE A 288 22.27 4.89 24.94
CA ILE A 288 21.20 4.92 25.95
C ILE A 288 19.87 5.28 25.27
N TYR A 289 19.81 6.33 24.45
CA TYR A 289 18.57 6.70 23.77
C TYR A 289 18.09 5.63 22.78
N THR A 290 18.99 4.99 22.02
CA THR A 290 18.58 3.90 21.12
C THR A 290 18.12 2.64 21.86
N TYR A 291 18.70 2.31 23.02
CA TYR A 291 18.28 1.18 23.84
C TYR A 291 16.98 1.46 24.59
N ILE A 292 16.78 2.70 25.06
CA ILE A 292 15.48 3.15 25.61
C ILE A 292 14.41 3.07 24.53
N LEU A 293 14.69 3.54 23.32
CA LEU A 293 13.74 3.45 22.19
C LEU A 293 13.42 1.99 21.84
N LEU A 294 14.42 1.11 21.84
CA LEU A 294 14.22 -0.33 21.63
C LEU A 294 13.35 -0.94 22.73
N ALA A 295 13.59 -0.59 24.01
CA ALA A 295 12.79 -1.07 25.14
C ALA A 295 11.33 -0.60 25.03
N ILE A 296 11.09 0.66 24.66
CA ILE A 296 9.74 1.21 24.45
C ILE A 296 9.00 0.49 23.31
N VAL A 297 9.70 0.08 22.25
CA VAL A 297 9.09 -0.65 21.12
C VAL A 297 8.87 -2.14 21.40
N MET A 298 9.57 -2.69 22.40
CA MET A 298 9.39 -4.09 22.83
C MET A 298 8.33 -4.29 23.93
N THR A 299 7.90 -3.21 24.59
CA THR A 299 6.80 -3.20 25.59
C THR A 299 5.46 -2.93 24.94
#